data_AF-A0A3A4QES3-F1
#
_entry.id   AF-A0A3A4QES3-F1
#
_cell.length_a   1.000
_cell.length_b   1.000
_cell.length_c   1.000
_cell.angle_alpha   90.00
_cell.angle_beta   90.00
_cell.angle_gamma   90.00
#
_symmetry.space_group_name_H-M   'P 1'
#
loop_
_entity.id
_entity.type
_entity.pdbx_description
1 polymer ?
#
loop_
_entity_poly.entity_id
_entity_poly.type
_entity_poly.pdbx_seq_one_letter_code
_entity_poly.pdbx_strand_id
1 'polypeptide(L)'
;MSVENVRLNITIPKNLLVTLDHLAGPRKRSRFIVDAISRQIEEEEKLSLETQLCAGYQARRKESLELAHDFESADLENWDEY
;
A
#
# COMPACT_ATOMS: atom_id res chain seq x y z
N MET A 1 2.92 25.08 6.13
CA MET A 1 1.45 24.91 6.21
C MET A 1 1.13 24.44 7.61
N SER A 2 0.25 25.13 8.35
CA SER A 2 -0.17 24.69 9.68
C SER A 2 -0.99 23.42 9.55
N VAL A 3 -0.55 22.32 10.16
CA VAL A 3 -1.32 21.08 10.22
C VAL A 3 -2.51 21.32 11.15
N GLU A 4 -3.72 21.28 10.61
CA GLU A 4 -4.96 21.38 11.37
C GLU A 4 -5.17 20.06 12.12
N ASN A 5 -5.19 20.11 13.45
CA ASN A 5 -5.33 18.92 14.29
C ASN A 5 -6.74 18.85 14.88
N VAL A 6 -7.39 17.69 14.74
CA VAL A 6 -8.69 17.42 15.37
C VAL A 6 -8.49 16.57 16.61
N ARG A 7 -9.10 16.97 17.74
CA ARG A 7 -9.06 16.20 18.99
C ARG A 7 -10.16 15.13 18.97
N LEU A 8 -9.75 13.87 19.06
CA LEU A 8 -10.65 12.71 19.13
C LEU A 8 -10.57 12.06 20.52
N ASN A 9 -11.71 11.60 21.05
CA ASN A 9 -11.77 10.78 22.25
C ASN A 9 -11.94 9.32 21.84
N ILE A 10 -10.94 8.49 22.11
CA ILE A 10 -10.94 7.06 21.75
C ILE A 10 -10.79 6.20 23.00
N THR A 11 -11.41 5.02 22.98
CA THR A 11 -11.28 4.03 24.05
C THR A 11 -10.22 3.02 23.65
N ILE A 12 -9.19 2.86 24.50
CA ILE A 12 -8.08 1.94 24.26
C ILE A 12 -8.00 0.96 25.44
N PRO A 13 -7.78 -0.34 25.18
CA PRO A 13 -7.51 -1.32 26.23
C PRO A 13 -6.33 -0.90 27.12
N LYS A 14 -6.46 -1.11 28.45
CA LYS A 14 -5.44 -0.67 29.42
C LYS A 14 -4.07 -1.29 29.14
N ASN A 15 -4.02 -2.57 28.78
CA ASN A 15 -2.79 -3.27 28.41
C ASN A 15 -2.10 -2.60 27.21
N LEU A 16 -2.87 -2.21 26.20
CA LEU A 16 -2.34 -1.56 25.01
C LEU A 16 -1.82 -0.15 25.31
N LEU A 17 -2.47 0.58 26.22
CA LEU A 17 -1.97 1.88 26.68
C LEU A 17 -0.61 1.77 27.40
N VAL A 18 -0.42 0.74 28.23
CA VAL A 18 0.88 0.48 28.89
C VAL A 18 1.97 0.18 27.86
N THR A 19 1.66 -0.65 26.86
CA THR A 19 2.61 -0.95 25.77
C THR A 19 2.93 0.29 24.95
N LEU A 20 1.91 1.10 24.62
CA LEU A 20 2.08 2.36 23.92
C LEU A 20 2.98 3.33 24.69
N ASP A 21 2.82 3.41 26.01
CA ASP A 21 3.66 4.25 26.88
C ASP A 21 5.12 3.81 26.86
N HIS A 22 5.35 2.51 26.92
CA HIS A 22 6.68 1.93 26.85
C HIS A 22 7.36 2.20 25.50
N LEU A 23 6.62 2.05 24.39
CA LEU A 23 7.17 2.19 23.03
C LEU A 23 7.34 3.65 22.60
N ALA A 24 6.35 4.51 22.85
CA ALA A 24 6.37 5.89 22.41
C ALA A 24 7.26 6.77 23.30
N GLY A 25 7.38 6.43 24.59
CA GLY A 25 7.98 7.30 25.59
C GLY A 25 7.08 8.49 25.99
N PRO A 26 7.51 9.29 26.97
CA PRO A 26 6.68 10.34 27.55
C PRO A 26 6.29 11.42 26.52
N ARG A 27 5.02 11.83 26.55
CA ARG A 27 4.42 12.89 25.70
C ARG A 27 4.40 12.62 24.19
N LYS A 28 4.77 11.43 23.72
CA LYS A 28 4.81 11.08 22.29
C LYS A 28 3.67 10.17 21.82
N ARG A 29 2.67 9.89 22.67
CA ARG A 29 1.51 9.04 22.36
C ARG A 29 0.77 9.47 21.09
N SER A 30 0.44 10.76 20.98
CA SER A 30 -0.31 11.28 19.83
C SER A 30 0.45 11.04 18.52
N ARG A 31 1.74 11.39 18.50
CA ARG A 31 2.61 11.15 17.34
C ARG A 31 2.69 9.68 16.98
N PHE A 32 2.89 8.80 17.96
CA PHE A 32 2.95 7.36 17.72
C PHE A 32 1.63 6.83 17.13
N ILE A 33 0.48 7.29 17.65
CA ILE A 33 -0.84 6.90 17.13
C ILE A 33 -1.02 7.38 15.70
N VAL A 34 -0.65 8.63 15.39
CA VAL A 34 -0.71 9.16 14.02
C VAL A 34 0.18 8.34 13.09
N ASP A 35 1.45 8.11 13.46
CA ASP A 35 2.40 7.34 12.65
C ASP A 35 1.93 5.88 12.45
N ALA A 36 1.23 5.28 13.42
CA ALA A 36 0.66 3.94 13.30
C ALA A 36 -0.57 3.92 12.37
N ILE A 37 -1.47 4.90 12.51
CA ILE A 37 -2.66 5.01 11.67
C ILE A 37 -2.26 5.28 10.21
N SER A 38 -1.32 6.19 9.96
CA SER A 38 -0.83 6.49 8.62
C SER A 38 -0.26 5.25 7.94
N ARG A 39 0.58 4.48 8.65
CA ARG A 39 1.13 3.23 8.12
C ARG A 39 0.05 2.19 7.82
N GLN A 40 -0.93 2.02 8.72
CA GLN A 40 -2.02 1.08 8.47
C GLN A 40 -2.83 1.49 7.23
N ILE A 41 -3.12 2.78 7.05
CA ILE A 41 -3.85 3.27 5.88
C ILE A 41 -3.05 2.99 4.60
N GLU A 42 -1.76 3.33 4.58
CA GLU A 42 -0.89 3.07 3.42
C GLU A 42 -0.81 1.57 3.07
N GLU A 43 -0.74 0.69 4.07
CA GLU A 43 -0.75 -0.76 3.87
C GLU A 43 -2.07 -1.27 3.28
N GLU A 44 -3.21 -0.81 3.80
CA GLU A 44 -4.54 -1.18 3.28
C GLU A 44 -4.77 -0.68 1.85
N GLU A 45 -4.38 0.57 1.57
CA GLU A 45 -4.46 1.15 0.22
C GLU A 45 -3.61 0.36 -0.78
N LYS A 46 -2.39 -0.01 -0.37
CA LYS A 46 -1.50 -0.85 -1.20
C LYS A 46 -2.11 -2.21 -1.48
N LEU A 47 -2.62 -2.91 -0.46
CA LEU A 47 -3.24 -4.22 -0.62
C LEU A 47 -4.48 -4.16 -1.53
N SER A 48 -5.30 -3.12 -1.37
CA SER A 48 -6.46 -2.87 -2.23
C SER A 48 -6.03 -2.66 -3.69
N LEU A 49 -4.99 -1.84 -3.92
CA LEU A 49 -4.45 -1.58 -5.25
C LEU A 49 -3.90 -2.86 -5.89
N GLU A 50 -3.09 -3.63 -5.17
CA GLU A 50 -2.54 -4.92 -5.65
C GLU A 50 -3.66 -5.89 -6.05
N THR A 51 -4.73 -5.96 -5.24
CA THR A 51 -5.90 -6.79 -5.53
C THR A 51 -6.58 -6.36 -6.83
N GLN A 52 -6.79 -5.06 -7.01
CA GLN A 52 -7.41 -4.50 -8.22
C GLN A 52 -6.55 -4.72 -9.46
N LEU A 53 -5.23 -4.54 -9.35
CA LEU A 53 -4.29 -4.80 -10.44
C LEU A 53 -4.33 -6.28 -10.83
N CYS A 54 -4.23 -7.19 -9.86
CA CYS A 54 -4.29 -8.63 -10.11
C CYS A 54 -5.58 -9.02 -10.85
N ALA A 55 -6.73 -8.55 -10.36
CA ALA A 55 -8.02 -8.79 -11.02
C ALA A 55 -8.07 -8.20 -12.44
N GLY A 56 -7.54 -6.99 -12.64
CA GLY A 56 -7.46 -6.34 -13.95
C GLY A 56 -6.60 -7.12 -14.95
N TYR A 57 -5.41 -7.57 -14.53
CA TYR A 57 -4.53 -8.40 -15.36
C TYR A 57 -5.17 -9.74 -15.70
N GLN A 58 -5.81 -10.40 -14.73
CA GLN A 58 -6.52 -11.66 -14.98
C GLN A 58 -7.68 -11.48 -15.95
N ALA A 59 -8.46 -10.41 -15.81
CA ALA A 59 -9.60 -10.11 -16.68
C ALA A 59 -9.16 -9.82 -18.12
N ARG A 60 -8.02 -9.15 -18.32
CA ARG A 60 -7.49 -8.79 -19.64
C ARG A 60 -6.53 -9.80 -20.24
N ARG A 61 -6.32 -10.95 -19.58
CA ARG A 61 -5.33 -11.97 -20.00
C ARG A 61 -5.42 -12.33 -21.48
N LYS A 62 -6.64 -12.54 -22.00
CA LYS A 62 -6.83 -12.94 -23.39
C LYS A 62 -6.36 -11.86 -24.37
N GLU A 63 -6.85 -10.63 -24.20
CA GLU A 63 -6.45 -9.48 -25.01
C GLU A 63 -4.94 -9.22 -24.91
N SER A 64 -4.37 -9.33 -23.71
CA SER A 64 -2.92 -9.15 -23.52
C SER A 64 -2.09 -10.22 -24.24
N LEU A 65 -2.57 -11.47 -24.32
CA LEU A 65 -1.89 -12.53 -25.06
C LEU A 65 -2.03 -12.35 -26.58
N GLU A 66 -3.20 -11.94 -27.05
CA GLU A 66 -3.42 -11.62 -28.47
C GLU A 66 -2.52 -10.47 -28.91
N LEU A 67 -2.45 -9.40 -28.11
CA LEU A 67 -1.55 -8.28 -28.34
C LEU A 67 -0.08 -8.71 -28.34
N ALA A 68 0.35 -9.52 -27.36
CA ALA A 68 1.73 -9.99 -27.32
C ALA A 68 2.10 -10.81 -28.57
N HIS A 69 1.20 -11.67 -29.04
CA HIS A 69 1.41 -12.44 -30.27
C HIS A 69 1.51 -11.52 -31.51
N ASP A 70 0.67 -10.49 -31.61
CA ASP A 70 0.68 -9.57 -32.75
C ASP A 70 2.00 -8.79 -32.90
N PHE A 71 2.74 -8.61 -31.80
CA PHE A 71 4.02 -7.90 -31.77
C PHE A 71 5.25 -8.83 -31.69
N GLU A 72 5.06 -10.14 -31.62
CA GLU A 72 6.13 -11.13 -31.43
C GLU A 72 7.23 -11.03 -32.50
N SER A 73 6.86 -10.77 -33.76
CA SER A 73 7.84 -10.63 -34.84
C SER A 73 8.73 -9.39 -34.70
N ALA A 74 8.22 -8.31 -34.10
CA ALA A 74 9.00 -7.09 -33.86
C ALA A 74 9.87 -7.23 -32.61
N ASP A 75 9.40 -7.96 -31.59
CA ASP A 75 10.17 -8.23 -30.37
C ASP A 75 11.40 -9.12 -30.62
N LEU A 76 11.31 -10.03 -31.60
CA LEU A 76 12.39 -10.97 -31.97
C LEU A 76 13.27 -10.46 -33.12
N GLU A 77 13.01 -9.27 -33.66
CA GLU A 77 13.83 -8.70 -34.73
C GLU A 77 15.25 -8.44 -34.21
N ASN A 78 16.27 -8.85 -34.96
CA ASN A 78 17.70 -8.69 -34.64
C ASN A 78 18.20 -9.43 -33.37
N TRP A 79 17.42 -10.35 -32.80
CA TRP A 79 17.82 -11.09 -31.59
C TRP A 79 18.93 -12.12 -31.81
N ASP A 80 19.08 -12.57 -33.05
CA ASP A 80 20.02 -13.59 -33.54
C ASP A 80 21.29 -13.00 -34.20
N GLU A 81 21.46 -11.68 -34.19
CA GLU A 81 22.62 -10.98 -34.77
C GLU A 81 23.80 -10.73 -33.79
N TYR A 82 23.83 -11.39 -32.61
CA TYR A 82 24.88 -11.26 -31.59
C TYR A 82 25.68 -12.56 -31.33
#